data_AF-A0A0W0SNA1-F1
#
_entry.id   AF-A0A0W0SNA1-F1
#
_cell.length_a   1.000
_cell.length_b   1.000
_cell.length_c   1.000
_cell.angle_alpha   90.00
_cell.angle_beta   90.00
_cell.angle_gamma   90.00
#
_symmetry.space_group_name_H-M   'P 1'
#
loop_
_entity.id
_entity.type
_entity.pdbx_description
1 polymer ?
#
loop_
_entity_poly.entity_id
_entity_poly.type
_entity_poly.pdbx_seq_one_letter_code
_entity_poly.pdbx_strand_id
1 'polypeptide(L)'
;MSIASFKKISVLGLTRCKEEILNALQELGCLHLISVKSGKPNLIAVSTTLVDNIKNALRYLKDSPEQGRQRLIWKDFNAEELVNKILKNKKAMQECMDRHDFLANRIRELSEWGHFELASEDFNGIKLWFYKINLKDRSIIPEDVPALELYRNHRFIYLVILSKEEPKEDTVSPYRIHTGSVALNFLLDELETIKDQMEDLKVERRNFTRYRYLLSQEVAHFVDRTQFKKASDKTLDKKEFFLLQGWLPDSKLSDIQQFCESKQLGFSIEEPQQDELPPTLLDSPSKAGQEIVKFYQTPGYHSLDPSIIVFFSFSIFFAMILADAGYGIILGLMTLLSWRRLGKNSSFAWLKSFLVSISGFSIIYGVLIGSYWGVPPKPGSFLSALKIIDIHNFNAMMALVLCIGCFHIMIASFMRAWFVNNVYERMQAIGFMLLIMTALLFSVGIIISNSLITRFSIGLFAISLLMIMFFASNERVTNGRTFLLRIFHGLTALTELPSLFGDILSYLRLFALGLAGASLALTFNTMAQNIAQYSWVLAFIVLLLGQTLNFLLCLLSAVIHGLRLNYIEFFKWSIKEDGYNYQPFKKEETPHE
;
A
#
# COMPACT_ATOMS: atom_id res chain seq x y z
N MET A 1 22.17 -12.20 -16.13
CA MET A 1 20.91 -12.57 -15.45
C MET A 1 20.59 -11.46 -14.47
N SER A 2 19.33 -11.08 -14.31
CA SER A 2 18.92 -10.01 -13.38
C SER A 2 18.59 -10.51 -11.98
N ILE A 3 18.62 -11.82 -11.72
CA ILE A 3 18.73 -12.36 -10.36
C ILE A 3 20.22 -12.61 -10.10
N ALA A 4 20.74 -12.09 -8.99
CA ALA A 4 22.13 -12.31 -8.61
C ALA A 4 22.36 -13.78 -8.22
N SER A 5 23.46 -14.37 -8.68
CA SER A 5 23.87 -15.72 -8.28
C SER A 5 24.36 -15.73 -6.83
N PHE A 6 24.00 -16.78 -6.10
CA PHE A 6 24.35 -16.97 -4.70
C PHE A 6 25.25 -18.18 -4.52
N LYS A 7 26.15 -18.08 -3.55
CA LYS A 7 26.93 -19.20 -3.02
C LYS A 7 26.64 -19.40 -1.54
N LYS A 8 26.68 -20.66 -1.12
CA LYS A 8 26.56 -21.04 0.28
C LYS A 8 27.94 -20.96 0.91
N ILE A 9 28.04 -20.21 2.00
CA ILE A 9 29.29 -20.02 2.71
C ILE A 9 29.15 -20.56 4.13
N SER A 10 30.12 -21.38 4.51
CA SER A 10 30.30 -21.86 5.87
C SER A 10 31.55 -21.20 6.46
N VAL A 11 31.39 -20.38 7.49
CA VAL A 11 32.49 -19.74 8.22
C VAL A 11 32.68 -20.47 9.55
N LEU A 12 33.92 -20.85 9.84
CA LEU A 12 34.32 -21.58 11.04
C LEU A 12 35.38 -20.76 11.80
N GLY A 13 35.11 -20.53 13.08
CA GLY A 13 35.97 -19.75 13.96
C GLY A 13 35.96 -20.28 15.39
N LEU A 14 36.85 -19.74 16.22
CA LEU A 14 36.93 -20.09 17.64
C LEU A 14 35.78 -19.46 18.42
N THR A 15 35.14 -20.22 19.30
CA THR A 15 33.99 -19.74 20.12
C THR A 15 34.34 -18.51 20.95
N ARG A 16 35.61 -18.35 21.35
CA ARG A 16 36.11 -17.19 22.12
C ARG A 16 36.02 -15.87 21.34
N CYS A 17 36.15 -15.90 20.02
CA CYS A 17 36.12 -14.72 19.16
C CYS A 17 34.75 -14.51 18.48
N LYS A 18 33.73 -15.30 18.85
CA LYS A 18 32.42 -15.33 18.20
C LYS A 18 31.79 -13.93 18.12
N GLU A 19 31.79 -13.18 19.22
CA GLU A 19 31.14 -11.86 19.26
C GLU A 19 31.85 -10.83 18.39
N GLU A 20 33.19 -10.81 18.40
CA GLU A 20 33.99 -9.92 17.56
C GLU A 20 33.80 -10.22 16.07
N ILE A 21 33.79 -11.50 15.71
CA ILE A 21 33.61 -11.93 14.31
C ILE A 21 32.19 -11.62 13.83
N LEU A 22 31.16 -11.88 14.64
CA LEU A 22 29.78 -11.55 14.28
C LEU A 22 29.58 -10.04 14.12
N ASN A 23 30.18 -9.21 14.99
CA ASN A 23 30.11 -7.76 14.86
C ASN A 23 30.77 -7.28 13.56
N ALA A 24 31.95 -7.81 13.25
CA ALA A 24 32.67 -7.44 12.04
C ALA A 24 31.98 -7.93 10.76
N LEU A 25 31.33 -9.11 10.80
CA LEU A 25 30.46 -9.58 9.72
C LEU A 25 29.21 -8.70 9.54
N GLN A 26 28.64 -8.20 10.64
CA GLN A 26 27.50 -7.27 10.61
C GLN A 26 27.87 -5.92 10.00
N GLU A 27 29.11 -5.45 10.22
CA GLU A 27 29.64 -4.25 9.57
C GLU A 27 29.84 -4.46 8.07
N LEU A 28 30.28 -5.64 7.67
CA LEU A 28 30.43 -6.00 6.26
C LEU A 28 29.07 -5.99 5.54
N GLY A 29 28.01 -6.49 6.18
CA GLY A 29 26.64 -6.33 5.66
C GLY A 29 26.34 -7.19 4.41
N CYS A 30 26.96 -8.36 4.29
CA CYS A 30 26.94 -9.15 3.06
C CYS A 30 26.31 -10.53 3.20
N LEU A 31 26.14 -11.07 4.41
CA LEU A 31 25.70 -12.46 4.56
C LEU A 31 24.21 -12.57 4.91
N HIS A 32 23.47 -13.43 4.23
CA HIS A 32 22.13 -13.83 4.68
C HIS A 32 22.21 -15.12 5.51
N LEU A 33 21.93 -15.03 6.81
CA LEU A 33 22.20 -16.10 7.78
C LEU A 33 21.18 -17.24 7.72
N ILE A 34 21.66 -18.46 7.51
CA ILE A 34 20.89 -19.71 7.58
C ILE A 34 20.91 -20.22 9.02
N SER A 35 19.77 -20.73 9.51
CA SER A 35 19.72 -21.36 10.83
C SER A 35 20.31 -22.76 10.76
N VAL A 36 21.44 -22.98 11.44
CA VAL A 36 22.06 -24.32 11.55
C VAL A 36 21.45 -25.09 12.73
N LYS A 37 20.81 -24.39 13.66
CA LYS A 37 20.18 -24.95 14.86
C LYS A 37 18.70 -25.26 14.62
N SER A 38 18.28 -26.51 14.84
CA SER A 38 16.86 -26.89 14.92
C SER A 38 16.32 -26.56 16.31
N GLY A 39 15.78 -25.36 16.51
CA GLY A 39 15.14 -24.97 17.76
C GLY A 39 14.47 -23.60 17.65
N LYS A 40 13.35 -23.40 18.34
CA LYS A 40 12.67 -22.09 18.38
C LYS A 40 13.57 -21.06 19.07
N PRO A 41 13.70 -19.84 18.54
CA PRO A 41 14.46 -18.78 19.19
C PRO A 41 13.79 -18.36 20.50
N ASN A 42 14.55 -18.28 21.58
CA ASN A 42 14.10 -17.71 22.85
C ASN A 42 14.10 -16.18 22.73
N LEU A 43 13.02 -15.61 22.19
CA LEU A 43 12.85 -14.16 22.10
C LEU A 43 12.63 -13.56 23.52
N ILE A 44 13.43 -12.55 23.87
CA ILE A 44 13.27 -11.79 25.11
C ILE A 44 12.10 -10.80 24.95
N ALA A 45 10.92 -11.17 25.45
CA ALA A 45 9.70 -10.37 25.39
C ALA A 45 9.81 -8.97 26.07
N VAL A 46 10.73 -8.81 27.02
CA VAL A 46 10.90 -7.57 27.82
C VAL A 46 11.50 -6.42 27.00
N SER A 47 12.29 -6.75 25.98
CA SER A 47 13.05 -5.75 25.21
C SER A 47 12.20 -5.03 24.15
N THR A 48 11.13 -5.68 23.67
CA THR A 48 10.22 -5.17 22.65
C THR A 48 9.36 -3.99 23.11
N THR A 49 8.94 -3.98 24.38
CA THR A 49 8.00 -2.96 24.90
C THR A 49 8.60 -1.55 24.94
N LEU A 50 9.87 -1.43 25.35
CA LEU A 50 10.57 -0.14 25.42
C LEU A 50 10.74 0.48 24.03
N VAL A 51 11.04 -0.32 23.02
CA VAL A 51 11.25 0.16 21.63
C VAL A 51 9.95 0.59 20.99
N ASP A 52 8.86 -0.12 21.26
CA ASP A 52 7.53 0.30 20.83
C ASP A 52 7.15 1.64 21.47
N ASN A 53 7.50 1.84 22.74
CA ASN A 53 7.34 3.13 23.42
C ASN A 53 8.20 4.24 22.79
N ILE A 54 9.47 3.97 22.44
CA ILE A 54 10.32 4.94 21.72
C ILE A 54 9.70 5.28 20.35
N LYS A 55 9.25 4.29 19.57
CA LYS A 55 8.60 4.51 18.27
C LYS A 55 7.34 5.35 18.40
N ASN A 56 6.52 5.09 19.42
CA ASN A 56 5.32 5.89 19.72
C ASN A 56 5.67 7.33 20.09
N ALA A 57 6.71 7.54 20.91
CA ALA A 57 7.22 8.87 21.25
C ALA A 57 7.75 9.60 20.00
N LEU A 58 8.53 8.93 19.14
CA LEU A 58 9.03 9.50 17.89
C LEU A 58 7.92 9.92 16.93
N ARG A 59 6.87 9.10 16.78
CA ARG A 59 5.68 9.46 15.98
C ARG A 59 5.03 10.73 16.52
N TYR A 60 4.78 10.79 17.83
CA TYR A 60 4.24 11.98 18.49
C TYR A 60 5.13 13.22 18.30
N LEU A 61 6.46 13.09 18.31
CA LEU A 61 7.35 14.23 18.06
C LEU A 61 7.41 14.65 16.58
N LYS A 62 7.23 13.72 15.64
CA LYS A 62 7.25 13.98 14.20
C LYS A 62 6.04 14.82 13.76
N ASP A 63 4.89 14.60 14.39
CA ASP A 63 3.64 15.33 14.11
C ASP A 63 3.61 16.75 14.73
N SER A 64 4.71 17.22 15.30
CA SER A 64 4.81 18.57 15.88
C SER A 64 4.97 19.62 14.79
N PRO A 65 4.16 20.70 14.76
CA PRO A 65 4.28 21.74 13.73
C PRO A 65 5.61 22.49 13.80
N GLU A 66 6.15 22.66 15.01
CA GLU A 66 7.44 23.29 15.24
C GLU A 66 8.48 22.26 15.68
N GLN A 67 9.64 22.29 15.03
CA GLN A 67 10.77 21.42 15.34
C GLN A 67 11.94 22.25 15.87
N GLY A 68 12.47 21.83 17.02
CA GLY A 68 13.68 22.40 17.59
C GLY A 68 14.94 21.91 16.86
N ARG A 69 16.06 22.62 17.08
CA ARG A 69 17.38 22.17 16.59
C ARG A 69 17.74 20.82 17.22
N GLN A 70 18.14 19.87 16.38
CA GLN A 70 18.50 18.52 16.81
C GLN A 70 19.75 18.54 17.70
N ARG A 71 19.70 17.80 18.80
CA ARG A 71 20.84 17.55 19.70
C ARG A 71 21.50 16.24 19.31
N LEU A 72 22.80 16.30 19.00
CA LEU A 72 23.57 15.14 18.53
C LEU A 72 24.27 14.35 19.65
N ILE A 73 24.52 14.98 20.81
CA ILE A 73 25.28 14.37 21.91
C ILE A 73 24.62 14.69 23.25
N TRP A 74 24.42 13.66 24.08
CA TRP A 74 24.07 13.78 25.49
C TRP A 74 24.86 12.72 26.29
N LYS A 75 25.71 13.16 27.24
CA LYS A 75 26.66 12.28 27.94
C LYS A 75 26.00 11.28 28.90
N ASP A 76 24.84 11.61 29.46
CA ASP A 76 24.11 10.78 30.43
C ASP A 76 22.69 10.47 29.92
N PHE A 77 22.59 9.96 28.70
CA PHE A 77 21.31 9.69 28.03
C PHE A 77 20.56 8.54 28.70
N ASN A 78 19.42 8.82 29.33
CA ASN A 78 18.45 7.80 29.74
C ASN A 78 17.23 7.81 28.82
N ALA A 79 17.18 6.83 27.91
CA ALA A 79 16.10 6.67 26.94
C ALA A 79 14.73 6.49 27.62
N GLU A 80 14.68 5.65 28.65
CA GLU A 80 13.44 5.22 29.29
C GLU A 80 12.77 6.38 30.04
N GLU A 81 13.55 7.14 30.80
CA GLU A 81 13.04 8.31 31.51
C GLU A 81 12.53 9.38 30.54
N LEU A 82 13.27 9.64 29.46
CA LEU A 82 12.89 10.62 28.45
C LEU A 82 11.60 10.21 27.72
N VAL A 83 11.49 8.94 27.32
CA VAL A 83 10.28 8.40 26.67
C VAL A 83 9.08 8.49 27.60
N ASN A 84 9.25 8.16 28.88
CA ASN A 84 8.19 8.28 29.87
C ASN A 84 7.71 9.73 30.02
N LYS A 85 8.62 10.72 30.01
CA LYS A 85 8.24 12.14 30.00
C LYS A 85 7.47 12.54 28.74
N ILE A 86 7.93 12.10 27.57
CA ILE A 86 7.25 12.38 26.29
C ILE A 86 5.84 11.76 26.25
N LEU A 87 5.70 10.51 26.69
CA LEU A 87 4.40 9.82 26.72
C LEU A 87 3.47 10.45 27.76
N LYS A 88 4.00 10.92 28.90
CA LYS A 88 3.23 11.69 29.89
C LYS A 88 2.74 13.01 29.30
N ASN A 89 3.59 13.75 28.59
CA ASN A 89 3.20 14.98 27.88
C ASN A 89 2.11 14.69 26.83
N LYS A 90 2.23 13.61 26.05
CA LYS A 90 1.20 13.19 25.09
C LYS A 90 -0.13 12.92 25.77
N LYS A 91 -0.12 12.18 26.89
CA LYS A 91 -1.33 11.84 27.63
C LYS A 91 -1.98 13.09 28.22
N ALA A 92 -1.19 13.97 28.85
CA ALA A 92 -1.67 15.24 29.39
C ALA A 92 -2.27 16.14 28.30
N MET A 93 -1.66 16.18 27.10
CA MET A 93 -2.20 16.92 25.96
C MET A 93 -3.57 16.38 25.53
N GLN A 94 -3.74 15.06 25.49
CA GLN A 94 -5.04 14.43 25.18
C GLN A 94 -6.09 14.76 26.23
N GLU A 95 -5.75 14.62 27.52
CA GLU A 95 -6.65 14.97 28.63
C GLU A 95 -7.07 16.45 28.59
N CYS A 96 -6.14 17.37 28.27
CA CYS A 96 -6.45 18.80 28.11
C CYS A 96 -7.35 19.07 26.89
N MET A 97 -7.12 18.40 25.76
CA MET A 97 -7.97 18.54 24.56
C MET A 97 -9.39 18.04 24.84
N ASP A 98 -9.54 16.88 25.46
CA ASP A 98 -10.84 16.32 25.83
C ASP A 98 -11.58 17.26 26.81
N ARG A 99 -10.86 17.81 27.80
CA ARG A 99 -11.42 18.78 28.75
C ARG A 99 -11.81 20.09 28.07
N HIS A 100 -10.98 20.60 27.16
CA HIS A 100 -11.28 21.79 26.37
C HIS A 100 -12.57 21.62 25.57
N ASP A 101 -12.72 20.51 24.85
CA ASP A 101 -13.90 20.25 24.02
C ASP A 101 -15.17 20.08 24.86
N PHE A 102 -15.05 19.43 26.02
CA PHE A 102 -16.12 19.37 27.01
C PHE A 102 -16.53 20.77 27.49
N LEU A 103 -15.58 21.59 27.93
CA LEU A 103 -15.84 22.96 28.41
C LEU A 103 -16.39 23.85 27.30
N ALA A 104 -15.86 23.77 26.08
CA ALA A 104 -16.31 24.56 24.94
C ALA A 104 -17.78 24.24 24.56
N ASN A 105 -18.15 22.97 24.56
CA ASN A 105 -19.55 22.57 24.35
C ASN A 105 -20.44 23.05 25.51
N ARG A 106 -19.95 22.90 26.74
CA ARG A 106 -20.69 23.33 27.94
C ARG A 106 -20.92 24.83 27.99
N ILE A 107 -19.90 25.62 27.65
CA ILE A 107 -19.97 27.08 27.53
C ILE A 107 -20.93 27.47 26.41
N ARG A 108 -20.94 26.76 25.27
CA ARG A 108 -21.91 27.03 24.19
C ARG A 108 -23.34 26.86 24.69
N GLU A 109 -23.64 25.77 25.40
CA GLU A 109 -24.96 25.52 25.99
C GLU A 109 -25.37 26.60 27.01
N LEU A 110 -24.44 27.00 27.88
CA LEU A 110 -24.71 27.97 28.96
C LEU A 110 -24.71 29.42 28.47
N SER A 111 -23.93 29.77 27.44
CA SER A 111 -23.86 31.12 26.88
C SER A 111 -25.21 31.61 26.37
N GLU A 112 -26.08 30.69 25.96
CA GLU A 112 -27.46 31.00 25.57
C GLU A 112 -28.30 31.57 26.72
N TRP A 113 -27.92 31.28 27.97
CA TRP A 113 -28.59 31.73 29.19
C TRP A 113 -27.96 33.00 29.78
N GLY A 114 -26.84 33.45 29.23
CA GLY A 114 -26.08 34.61 29.73
C GLY A 114 -25.27 34.32 30.99
N HIS A 115 -24.73 35.39 31.58
CA HIS A 115 -23.98 35.31 32.84
C HIS A 115 -24.97 35.31 34.01
N PHE A 116 -25.08 34.19 34.71
CA PHE A 116 -25.83 34.10 35.96
C PHE A 116 -24.98 33.39 37.02
N GLU A 117 -25.04 33.90 38.25
CA GLU A 117 -24.49 33.25 39.43
C GLU A 117 -25.67 32.76 40.29
N LEU A 118 -25.62 31.49 40.67
CA LEU A 118 -26.60 30.93 41.59
C LEU A 118 -26.08 31.18 43.01
N ALA A 119 -26.86 31.88 43.83
CA ALA A 119 -26.53 32.04 45.23
C ALA A 119 -26.44 30.65 45.88
N SER A 120 -25.35 30.40 46.62
CA SER A 120 -25.10 29.15 47.35
C SER A 120 -25.98 29.00 48.60
N GLU A 121 -27.02 29.81 48.74
CA GLU A 121 -27.94 29.76 49.88
C GLU A 121 -28.91 28.60 49.71
N ASP A 122 -28.99 27.74 50.73
CA ASP A 122 -29.99 26.68 50.80
C ASP A 122 -31.39 27.30 50.81
N PHE A 123 -32.08 27.25 49.68
CA PHE A 123 -33.45 27.77 49.51
C PHE A 123 -34.51 26.90 50.23
N ASN A 124 -34.31 26.51 51.50
CA ASN A 124 -35.27 25.71 52.28
C ASN A 124 -35.83 24.48 51.51
N GLY A 125 -34.98 23.82 50.72
CA GLY A 125 -35.31 22.65 49.91
C GLY A 125 -35.94 22.93 48.53
N ILE A 126 -36.06 24.18 48.11
CA ILE A 126 -36.54 24.57 46.77
C ILE A 126 -35.37 24.48 45.77
N LYS A 127 -35.58 23.78 44.65
CA LYS A 127 -34.61 23.64 43.56
C LYS A 127 -35.02 24.50 42.37
N LEU A 128 -34.02 24.93 41.60
CA LEU A 128 -34.19 25.70 40.37
C LEU A 128 -34.16 24.75 39.16
N TRP A 129 -35.21 24.77 38.36
CA TRP A 129 -35.35 23.93 37.17
C TRP A 129 -35.35 24.79 35.90
N PHE A 130 -34.42 24.53 34.98
CA PHE A 130 -34.18 25.37 33.80
C PHE A 130 -34.78 24.74 32.54
N TYR A 131 -35.63 25.48 31.83
CA TYR A 131 -36.33 25.04 30.62
C TYR A 131 -36.14 25.99 29.44
N LYS A 132 -35.88 25.43 28.25
CA LYS A 132 -35.81 26.17 26.98
C LYS A 132 -37.02 25.83 26.12
N ILE A 133 -37.97 26.74 25.96
CA ILE A 133 -39.23 26.48 25.25
C ILE A 133 -39.23 27.24 23.91
N ASN A 134 -39.78 26.65 22.85
CA ASN A 134 -40.02 27.38 21.60
C ASN A 134 -41.08 28.46 21.80
N LEU A 135 -40.94 29.60 21.14
CA LEU A 135 -41.87 30.72 21.27
C LEU A 135 -43.32 30.36 20.84
N LYS A 136 -43.49 29.30 20.03
CA LYS A 136 -44.79 28.75 19.61
C LYS A 136 -45.52 27.96 20.71
N ASP A 137 -44.77 27.44 21.69
CA ASP A 137 -45.27 26.50 22.70
C ASP A 137 -45.53 27.20 24.05
N ARG A 138 -45.68 28.53 24.04
CA ARG A 138 -45.87 29.37 25.23
C ARG A 138 -47.12 29.00 26.05
N SER A 139 -48.17 28.50 25.40
CA SER A 139 -49.44 28.13 26.04
C SER A 139 -49.34 26.94 26.99
N ILE A 140 -48.18 26.29 27.07
CA ILE A 140 -47.92 25.10 27.90
C ILE A 140 -47.40 25.50 29.30
N ILE A 141 -47.08 26.78 29.55
CA ILE A 141 -46.56 27.23 30.85
C ILE A 141 -47.74 27.26 31.86
N PRO A 142 -47.70 26.46 32.94
CA PRO A 142 -48.77 26.47 33.95
C PRO A 142 -48.76 27.80 34.74
N GLU A 143 -49.91 28.45 34.88
CA GLU A 143 -50.04 29.70 35.67
C GLU A 143 -49.85 29.47 37.18
N ASP A 144 -49.99 28.23 37.64
CA ASP A 144 -49.95 27.84 39.06
C ASP A 144 -48.53 27.64 39.63
N VAL A 145 -47.49 27.74 38.80
CA VAL A 145 -46.10 27.51 39.22
C VAL A 145 -45.32 28.82 39.15
N PRO A 146 -44.56 29.22 40.18
CA PRO A 146 -43.69 30.40 40.13
C PRO A 146 -42.56 30.16 39.11
N ALA A 147 -42.82 30.59 37.87
CA ALA A 147 -41.89 30.54 36.75
C ALA A 147 -41.36 31.96 36.46
N LEU A 148 -40.04 32.10 36.45
CA LEU A 148 -39.35 33.34 36.09
C LEU A 148 -38.87 33.23 34.64
N GLU A 149 -39.35 34.12 33.77
CA GLU A 149 -38.80 34.30 32.42
C GLU A 149 -37.51 35.12 32.54
N LEU A 150 -36.36 34.47 32.31
CA LEU A 150 -35.06 35.14 32.40
C LEU A 150 -34.76 35.96 31.16
N TYR A 151 -35.03 35.39 29.98
CA TYR A 151 -34.63 35.97 28.71
C TYR A 151 -35.46 35.41 27.54
N ARG A 152 -35.68 36.25 26.51
CA ARG A 152 -36.47 35.92 25.33
C ARG A 152 -35.73 36.30 24.04
N ASN A 153 -35.58 35.32 23.15
CA ASN A 153 -35.09 35.51 21.79
C ASN A 153 -36.22 35.37 20.76
N HIS A 154 -35.97 35.73 19.50
CA HIS A 154 -36.95 35.59 18.40
C HIS A 154 -37.47 34.16 18.18
N ARG A 155 -36.81 33.14 18.74
CA ARG A 155 -37.13 31.72 18.54
C ARG A 155 -37.45 30.97 19.84
N PHE A 156 -36.89 31.36 20.98
CA PHE A 156 -36.95 30.61 22.24
C PHE A 156 -37.21 31.51 23.46
N ILE A 157 -37.83 30.93 24.48
CA ILE A 157 -38.08 31.52 25.80
C ILE A 157 -37.30 30.69 26.83
N TYR A 158 -36.52 31.35 27.68
CA TYR A 158 -35.71 30.74 28.74
C TYR A 158 -36.42 30.94 30.08
N LEU A 159 -36.82 29.85 30.73
CA LEU A 159 -37.65 29.84 31.94
C LEU A 159 -36.92 29.12 33.08
N VAL A 160 -37.07 29.66 34.29
CA VAL A 160 -36.66 29.00 35.53
C VAL A 160 -37.87 28.77 36.40
N ILE A 161 -38.10 27.51 36.78
CA ILE A 161 -39.19 27.10 37.65
C ILE A 161 -38.65 26.84 39.06
N LEU A 162 -39.29 27.44 40.06
CA LEU A 162 -38.98 27.25 41.48
C LEU A 162 -39.88 26.14 42.06
N SER A 163 -39.32 24.96 42.35
CA SER A 163 -40.08 23.85 42.96
C SER A 163 -39.18 22.92 43.79
N LYS A 164 -39.72 22.35 44.87
CA LYS A 164 -39.01 21.36 45.71
C LYS A 164 -38.76 20.04 44.96
N GLU A 165 -39.70 19.65 44.12
CA GLU A 165 -39.66 18.44 43.30
C GLU A 165 -39.71 18.82 41.81
N GLU A 166 -39.16 17.95 40.96
CA GLU A 166 -39.21 18.15 39.51
C GLU A 166 -40.68 18.21 39.05
N PRO A 167 -41.12 19.29 38.38
CA PRO A 167 -42.46 19.32 37.82
C PRO A 167 -42.60 18.20 36.78
N LYS A 168 -43.70 17.43 36.87
CA LYS A 168 -43.94 16.24 36.04
C LYS A 168 -43.86 16.57 34.54
N GLU A 169 -43.20 15.71 33.77
CA GLU A 169 -42.92 15.85 32.33
C GLU A 169 -44.17 16.17 31.48
N ASP A 170 -45.37 15.79 31.93
CA ASP A 170 -46.64 16.05 31.23
C ASP A 170 -47.07 17.54 31.20
N THR A 171 -46.47 18.40 32.04
CA THR A 171 -46.85 19.83 32.16
C THR A 171 -45.90 20.80 31.47
N VAL A 172 -44.68 20.39 31.13
CA VAL A 172 -43.67 21.27 30.50
C VAL A 172 -42.92 20.48 29.42
N SER A 173 -43.03 20.94 28.17
CA SER A 173 -42.38 20.35 26.98
C SER A 173 -40.85 20.13 27.19
N PRO A 174 -40.24 19.07 26.63
CA PRO A 174 -39.19 18.27 27.27
C PRO A 174 -37.75 18.82 27.17
N TYR A 175 -37.55 20.12 26.91
CA TYR A 175 -36.19 20.68 26.81
C TYR A 175 -35.69 21.20 28.16
N ARG A 176 -35.55 20.26 29.12
CA ARG A 176 -34.86 20.51 30.38
C ARG A 176 -33.36 20.67 30.11
N ILE A 177 -32.81 21.83 30.46
CA ILE A 177 -31.36 22.06 30.35
C ILE A 177 -30.76 21.93 31.74
N HIS A 178 -29.84 20.99 31.90
CA HIS A 178 -29.09 20.85 33.13
C HIS A 178 -28.00 21.92 33.13
N THR A 179 -28.27 23.11 33.66
CA THR A 179 -27.29 24.21 33.74
C THR A 179 -26.16 23.94 34.74
N GLY A 180 -26.39 23.02 35.69
CA GLY A 180 -25.43 22.70 36.74
C GLY A 180 -25.28 23.84 37.75
N SER A 181 -24.44 23.66 38.76
CA SER A 181 -24.20 24.66 39.82
C SER A 181 -23.04 25.61 39.51
N VAL A 182 -22.30 25.37 38.43
CA VAL A 182 -21.07 26.10 38.10
C VAL A 182 -21.39 27.27 37.17
N ALA A 183 -21.02 28.48 37.59
CA ALA A 183 -21.24 29.71 36.82
C ALA A 183 -20.43 29.73 35.51
N LEU A 184 -20.96 30.42 34.50
CA LEU A 184 -20.32 30.54 33.18
C LEU A 184 -18.91 31.15 33.27
N ASN A 185 -18.70 32.12 34.16
CA ASN A 185 -17.40 32.78 34.36
C ASN A 185 -16.33 31.78 34.82
N PHE A 186 -16.68 30.87 35.73
CA PHE A 186 -15.77 29.84 36.21
C PHE A 186 -15.39 28.87 35.09
N LEU A 187 -16.34 28.52 34.21
CA LEU A 187 -16.05 27.65 33.07
C LEU A 187 -15.18 28.35 32.02
N LEU A 188 -15.38 29.65 31.81
CA LEU A 188 -14.54 30.46 30.91
C LEU A 188 -13.10 30.57 31.46
N ASP A 189 -12.95 30.83 32.76
CA ASP A 189 -11.67 30.84 33.45
C ASP A 189 -10.99 29.47 33.39
N GLU A 190 -11.72 28.39 33.68
CA GLU A 190 -11.21 27.02 33.53
C GLU A 190 -10.78 26.74 32.09
N LEU A 191 -11.54 27.19 31.09
CA LEU A 191 -11.17 27.04 29.68
C LEU A 191 -9.90 27.83 29.33
N GLU A 192 -9.70 29.02 29.90
CA GLU A 192 -8.47 29.81 29.74
C GLU A 192 -7.28 29.09 30.38
N THR A 193 -7.42 28.59 31.61
CA THR A 193 -6.36 27.80 32.26
C THR A 193 -5.98 26.53 31.47
N ILE A 194 -6.97 25.85 30.88
CA ILE A 194 -6.71 24.67 30.03
C ILE A 194 -5.98 25.08 28.75
N LYS A 195 -6.32 26.23 28.14
CA LYS A 195 -5.59 26.74 26.98
C LYS A 195 -4.14 27.04 27.32
N ASP A 196 -3.87 27.69 28.45
CA ASP A 196 -2.50 27.97 28.91
C ASP A 196 -1.72 26.66 29.13
N GLN A 197 -2.32 25.68 29.80
CA GLN A 197 -1.73 24.35 29.96
C GLN A 197 -1.41 23.67 28.62
N MET A 198 -2.29 23.79 27.62
CA MET A 198 -2.04 23.26 26.28
C MET A 198 -0.88 23.99 25.59
N GLU A 199 -0.71 25.31 25.78
CA GLU A 199 0.44 26.04 25.27
C GLU A 199 1.74 25.58 25.92
N ASP A 200 1.76 25.44 27.25
CA ASP A 200 2.92 24.93 27.99
C ASP A 200 3.32 23.53 27.52
N LEU A 201 2.35 22.63 27.37
CA LEU A 201 2.58 21.27 26.88
C LEU A 201 3.10 21.26 25.43
N LYS A 202 2.67 22.20 24.58
CA LYS A 202 3.22 22.37 23.21
C LYS A 202 4.67 22.82 23.25
N VAL A 203 5.02 23.76 24.13
CA VAL A 203 6.40 24.22 24.32
C VAL A 203 7.28 23.07 24.83
N GLU A 204 6.80 22.27 25.78
CA GLU A 204 7.50 21.09 26.28
C GLU A 204 7.70 20.05 25.17
N ARG A 205 6.66 19.76 24.37
CA ARG A 205 6.75 18.88 23.19
C ARG A 205 7.81 19.39 22.20
N ARG A 206 7.83 20.70 21.92
CA ARG A 206 8.85 21.33 21.06
C ARG A 206 10.25 21.12 21.64
N ASN A 207 10.43 21.23 22.94
CA ASN A 207 11.72 20.93 23.56
C ASN A 207 12.13 19.46 23.41
N PHE A 208 11.18 18.53 23.51
CA PHE A 208 11.45 17.11 23.29
C PHE A 208 11.83 16.78 21.84
N THR A 209 11.36 17.53 20.84
CA THR A 209 11.74 17.29 19.42
C THR A 209 13.25 17.32 19.19
N ARG A 210 14.01 18.04 20.03
CA ARG A 210 15.48 18.13 19.96
C ARG A 210 16.16 16.76 20.14
N TYR A 211 15.52 15.83 20.84
CA TYR A 211 16.07 14.49 21.13
C TYR A 211 15.68 13.42 20.12
N ARG A 212 14.97 13.78 19.03
CA ARG A 212 14.56 12.82 17.98
C ARG A 212 15.72 11.98 17.45
N TYR A 213 16.86 12.62 17.18
CA TYR A 213 18.05 11.93 16.65
C TYR A 213 18.56 10.85 17.62
N LEU A 214 18.73 11.21 18.90
CA LEU A 214 19.20 10.27 19.92
C LEU A 214 18.21 9.11 20.13
N LEU A 215 16.90 9.40 20.14
CA LEU A 215 15.87 8.36 20.22
C LEU A 215 15.89 7.45 18.98
N SER A 216 16.09 7.99 17.78
CA SER A 216 16.25 7.16 16.57
C SER A 216 17.51 6.31 16.59
N GLN A 217 18.59 6.83 17.17
CA GLN A 217 19.85 6.12 17.34
C GLN A 217 19.70 4.95 18.32
N GLU A 218 19.01 5.13 19.43
CA GLU A 218 18.69 4.03 20.36
C GLU A 218 17.85 2.94 19.71
N VAL A 219 16.86 3.30 18.89
CA VAL A 219 16.07 2.32 18.13
C VAL A 219 16.98 1.52 17.19
N ALA A 220 17.87 2.18 16.45
CA ALA A 220 18.81 1.49 15.57
C ALA A 220 19.77 0.57 16.34
N HIS A 221 20.37 1.06 17.44
CA HIS A 221 21.22 0.24 18.33
C HIS A 221 20.47 -0.98 18.88
N PHE A 222 19.21 -0.80 19.25
CA PHE A 222 18.38 -1.90 19.70
C PHE A 222 18.14 -2.92 18.59
N VAL A 223 17.75 -2.46 17.40
CA VAL A 223 17.54 -3.33 16.24
C VAL A 223 18.82 -4.11 15.94
N ASP A 224 19.98 -3.43 15.91
CA ASP A 224 21.28 -4.04 15.71
C ASP A 224 21.59 -5.12 16.75
N ARG A 225 21.38 -4.83 18.04
CA ARG A 225 21.56 -5.82 19.13
C ARG A 225 20.62 -7.02 18.97
N THR A 226 19.36 -6.79 18.57
CA THR A 226 18.42 -7.90 18.34
C THR A 226 18.79 -8.74 17.12
N GLN A 227 19.24 -8.11 16.03
CA GLN A 227 19.72 -8.82 14.85
C GLN A 227 20.97 -9.62 15.17
N PHE A 228 21.92 -9.03 15.91
CA PHE A 228 23.12 -9.71 16.39
C PHE A 228 22.77 -10.92 17.25
N LYS A 229 21.84 -10.77 18.20
CA LYS A 229 21.42 -11.89 19.04
C LYS A 229 20.73 -13.00 18.24
N LYS A 230 19.84 -12.64 17.31
CA LYS A 230 19.24 -13.58 16.36
C LYS A 230 20.29 -14.30 15.52
N ALA A 231 21.34 -13.59 15.09
CA ALA A 231 22.46 -14.17 14.36
C ALA A 231 23.25 -15.16 15.22
N SER A 232 23.56 -14.79 16.46
CA SER A 232 24.22 -15.67 17.43
C SER A 232 23.40 -16.92 17.77
N ASP A 233 22.07 -16.84 17.76
CA ASP A 233 21.20 -18.00 17.98
C ASP A 233 21.14 -18.95 16.78
N LYS A 234 21.43 -18.45 15.56
CA LYS A 234 21.48 -19.23 14.32
C LYS A 234 22.79 -20.01 14.14
N THR A 235 23.85 -19.68 14.89
CA THR A 235 25.13 -20.41 14.82
C THR A 235 25.03 -21.77 15.50
N LEU A 236 25.83 -22.72 15.00
CA LEU A 236 26.06 -23.99 15.67
C LEU A 236 27.33 -23.88 16.51
N ASP A 237 27.18 -23.86 17.82
CA ASP A 237 28.29 -23.75 18.75
C ASP A 237 28.68 -25.16 19.23
N LYS A 238 29.92 -25.59 18.93
CA LYS A 238 30.60 -26.70 19.59
C LYS A 238 31.61 -26.13 20.61
N LYS A 239 32.10 -26.96 21.54
CA LYS A 239 32.89 -26.52 22.71
C LYS A 239 34.02 -25.52 22.37
N GLU A 240 34.71 -25.70 21.25
CA GLU A 240 35.86 -24.86 20.86
C GLU A 240 35.63 -24.04 19.59
N PHE A 241 34.68 -24.43 18.75
CA PHE A 241 34.43 -23.81 17.45
C PHE A 241 32.95 -23.47 17.27
N PHE A 242 32.68 -22.35 16.62
CA PHE A 242 31.35 -22.03 16.11
C PHE A 242 31.33 -22.16 14.58
N LEU A 243 30.19 -22.61 14.06
CA LEU A 243 29.91 -22.69 12.63
C LEU A 243 28.77 -21.71 12.31
N LEU A 244 29.01 -20.86 11.32
CA LEU A 244 28.03 -19.96 10.74
C LEU A 244 27.82 -20.33 9.28
N GLN A 245 26.56 -20.49 8.87
CA GLN A 245 26.20 -20.70 7.47
C GLN A 245 25.35 -19.55 6.94
N GLY A 246 25.58 -19.17 5.68
CA GLY A 246 24.77 -18.14 5.04
C GLY A 246 24.94 -18.09 3.53
N TRP A 247 24.00 -17.40 2.90
CA TRP A 247 24.03 -17.12 1.46
C TRP A 247 24.74 -15.80 1.21
N LEU A 248 25.66 -15.79 0.24
CA LEU A 248 26.39 -14.61 -0.21
C LEU A 248 26.20 -14.42 -1.73
N PRO A 249 25.90 -13.20 -2.20
CA PRO A 249 25.93 -12.90 -3.64
C PRO A 249 27.34 -13.01 -4.20
N ASP A 250 27.48 -13.51 -5.44
CA ASP A 250 28.78 -13.68 -6.10
C ASP A 250 29.59 -12.37 -6.20
N SER A 251 28.91 -11.23 -6.33
CA SER A 251 29.53 -9.90 -6.40
C SER A 251 30.31 -9.51 -5.14
N LYS A 252 30.04 -10.16 -4.00
CA LYS A 252 30.63 -9.84 -2.68
C LYS A 252 31.62 -10.91 -2.19
N LEU A 253 31.96 -11.88 -3.03
CA LEU A 253 32.88 -12.98 -2.68
C LEU A 253 34.31 -12.49 -2.36
N SER A 254 34.80 -11.49 -3.08
CA SER A 254 36.13 -10.91 -2.81
C SER A 254 36.23 -10.36 -1.39
N ASP A 255 35.16 -9.68 -0.95
CA ASP A 255 35.14 -8.97 0.33
C ASP A 255 35.14 -9.95 1.50
N ILE A 256 34.38 -11.06 1.39
CA ILE A 256 34.36 -12.09 2.44
C ILE A 256 35.69 -12.86 2.49
N GLN A 257 36.33 -13.12 1.35
CA GLN A 257 37.60 -13.84 1.29
C GLN A 257 38.70 -13.03 1.97
N GLN A 258 38.83 -11.75 1.62
CA GLN A 258 39.78 -10.84 2.25
C GLN A 258 39.50 -10.70 3.76
N PHE A 259 38.23 -10.65 4.15
CA PHE A 259 37.83 -10.60 5.54
C PHE A 259 38.25 -11.87 6.32
N CYS A 260 37.95 -13.05 5.79
CA CYS A 260 38.31 -14.33 6.41
C CYS A 260 39.83 -14.51 6.54
N GLU A 261 40.60 -14.10 5.52
CA GLU A 261 42.07 -14.11 5.57
C GLU A 261 42.61 -13.19 6.67
N SER A 262 42.08 -11.96 6.77
CA SER A 262 42.52 -10.98 7.77
C SER A 262 42.26 -11.43 9.22
N LYS A 263 41.19 -12.22 9.44
CA LYS A 263 40.77 -12.73 10.75
C LYS A 263 41.20 -14.18 11.00
N GLN A 264 41.97 -14.79 10.09
CA GLN A 264 42.43 -16.18 10.16
C GLN A 264 41.28 -17.19 10.38
N LEU A 265 40.17 -17.01 9.66
CA LEU A 265 38.98 -17.86 9.77
C LEU A 265 39.01 -18.96 8.72
N GLY A 266 38.52 -20.15 9.08
CA GLY A 266 38.23 -21.20 8.12
C GLY A 266 36.95 -20.85 7.35
N PHE A 267 36.96 -20.96 6.02
CA PHE A 267 35.75 -20.80 5.22
C PHE A 267 35.65 -21.88 4.15
N SER A 268 34.42 -22.33 3.89
CA SER A 268 34.07 -23.20 2.76
C SER A 268 33.06 -22.49 1.88
N ILE A 269 33.22 -22.61 0.57
CA ILE A 269 32.31 -22.08 -0.43
C ILE A 269 31.72 -23.28 -1.17
N GLU A 270 30.40 -23.39 -1.13
CA GLU A 270 29.63 -24.44 -1.79
C GLU A 270 28.66 -23.79 -2.79
N GLU A 271 28.50 -24.43 -3.95
CA GLU A 271 27.43 -24.06 -4.89
C GLU A 271 26.08 -24.54 -4.35
N PRO A 272 24.99 -23.77 -4.57
CA PRO A 272 23.65 -24.20 -4.14
C PRO A 272 23.29 -25.53 -4.78
N GLN A 273 22.85 -26.48 -3.96
CA GLN A 273 22.32 -27.76 -4.46
C GLN A 273 20.95 -27.56 -5.12
N GLN A 274 20.54 -28.48 -6.00
CA GLN A 274 19.26 -28.38 -6.73
C GLN A 274 18.02 -28.34 -5.81
N ASP A 275 18.14 -28.89 -4.60
CA ASP A 275 17.06 -28.94 -3.60
C ASP A 275 17.12 -27.75 -2.62
N GLU A 276 18.15 -26.90 -2.70
CA GLU A 276 18.28 -25.73 -1.83
C GLU A 276 17.68 -24.48 -2.50
N LEU A 277 16.91 -23.71 -1.73
CA LEU A 277 16.30 -22.47 -2.17
C LEU A 277 17.09 -21.28 -1.58
N PRO A 278 18.09 -20.73 -2.28
CA PRO A 278 18.76 -19.52 -1.83
C PRO A 278 17.82 -18.29 -1.93
N PRO A 279 18.14 -17.19 -1.23
CA PRO A 279 17.37 -15.97 -1.31
C PRO A 279 17.45 -15.35 -2.71
N THR A 280 16.44 -14.57 -3.06
CA THR A 280 16.41 -13.84 -4.33
C THR A 280 16.87 -12.41 -4.11
N LEU A 281 17.84 -11.97 -4.93
CA LEU A 281 18.23 -10.56 -5.04
C LEU A 281 18.02 -10.10 -6.48
N LEU A 282 17.08 -9.19 -6.67
CA LEU A 282 16.77 -8.60 -7.98
C LEU A 282 17.74 -7.46 -8.29
N ASP A 283 18.51 -7.63 -9.36
CA ASP A 283 19.38 -6.64 -9.99
C ASP A 283 18.93 -6.40 -11.44
N SER A 284 17.76 -5.78 -11.55
CA SER A 284 17.10 -5.40 -12.80
C SER A 284 17.37 -3.94 -13.18
N PRO A 285 17.55 -3.59 -14.46
CA PRO A 285 17.72 -2.19 -14.88
C PRO A 285 16.51 -1.30 -14.54
N SER A 286 15.29 -1.88 -14.49
CA SER A 286 14.09 -1.15 -14.07
C SER A 286 13.87 -1.24 -12.56
N LYS A 287 14.39 -0.26 -11.81
CA LYS A 287 14.15 -0.15 -10.35
C LYS A 287 12.65 -0.10 -10.01
N ALA A 288 11.85 0.56 -10.84
CA ALA A 288 10.40 0.62 -10.67
C ALA A 288 9.74 -0.76 -10.83
N GLY A 289 10.13 -1.53 -11.84
CA GLY A 289 9.65 -2.90 -12.04
C GLY A 289 9.97 -3.79 -10.85
N GLN A 290 11.20 -3.70 -10.31
CA GLN A 290 11.61 -4.49 -9.15
C GLN A 290 10.74 -4.21 -7.92
N GLU A 291 10.49 -2.94 -7.61
CA GLU A 291 9.71 -2.57 -6.42
C GLU A 291 8.25 -3.04 -6.54
N ILE A 292 7.68 -3.00 -7.75
CA ILE A 292 6.35 -3.56 -8.03
C ILE A 292 6.35 -5.06 -7.81
N VAL A 293 7.32 -5.79 -8.37
CA VAL A 293 7.43 -7.24 -8.19
C VAL A 293 7.60 -7.62 -6.71
N LYS A 294 8.52 -6.94 -5.99
CA LYS A 294 8.75 -7.17 -4.56
C LYS A 294 7.51 -6.91 -3.71
N PHE A 295 6.68 -5.93 -4.08
CA PHE A 295 5.42 -5.66 -3.38
C PHE A 295 4.43 -6.82 -3.47
N TYR A 296 4.42 -7.54 -4.59
CA TYR A 296 3.54 -8.70 -4.80
C TYR A 296 4.12 -9.98 -4.24
N GLN A 297 5.22 -10.42 -4.85
CA GLN A 297 5.75 -11.74 -4.65
C GLN A 297 7.20 -11.74 -5.09
N THR A 298 8.08 -12.24 -4.22
CA THR A 298 9.47 -12.40 -4.60
C THR A 298 9.58 -13.63 -5.50
N PRO A 299 10.10 -13.51 -6.73
CA PRO A 299 10.25 -14.66 -7.62
C PRO A 299 11.24 -15.66 -7.00
N GLY A 300 11.01 -16.95 -7.22
CA GLY A 300 11.96 -18.00 -6.84
C GLY A 300 13.34 -17.79 -7.48
N TYR A 301 14.40 -18.23 -6.80
CA TYR A 301 15.77 -18.03 -7.27
C TYR A 301 16.04 -18.58 -8.68
N HIS A 302 15.44 -19.72 -9.02
CA HIS A 302 15.59 -20.35 -10.33
C HIS A 302 14.62 -19.81 -11.40
N SER A 303 13.79 -18.83 -11.07
CA SER A 303 12.83 -18.26 -12.01
C SER A 303 13.40 -17.03 -12.74
N LEU A 304 12.78 -16.62 -13.85
CA LEU A 304 13.15 -15.39 -14.54
C LEU A 304 12.58 -14.20 -13.78
N ASP A 305 13.39 -13.16 -13.57
CA ASP A 305 12.95 -11.85 -13.09
C ASP A 305 11.84 -11.24 -13.98
N PRO A 306 10.59 -11.14 -13.50
CA PRO A 306 9.48 -10.60 -14.27
C PRO A 306 9.48 -9.06 -14.32
N SER A 307 10.40 -8.36 -13.63
CA SER A 307 10.34 -6.92 -13.36
C SER A 307 10.17 -6.05 -14.60
N ILE A 308 10.91 -6.34 -15.68
CA ILE A 308 10.86 -5.53 -16.91
C ILE A 308 9.52 -5.75 -17.62
N ILE A 309 9.06 -7.00 -17.72
CA ILE A 309 7.82 -7.35 -18.41
C ILE A 309 6.64 -6.76 -17.66
N VAL A 310 6.58 -6.94 -16.33
CA VAL A 310 5.55 -6.36 -15.45
C VAL A 310 5.54 -4.83 -15.54
N PHE A 311 6.71 -4.19 -15.60
CA PHE A 311 6.78 -2.73 -15.73
C PHE A 311 6.14 -2.22 -17.03
N PHE A 312 6.46 -2.84 -18.17
CA PHE A 312 5.91 -2.44 -19.46
C PHE A 312 4.44 -2.85 -19.63
N SER A 313 4.07 -4.09 -19.25
CA SER A 313 2.70 -4.56 -19.34
C SER A 313 1.78 -3.73 -18.44
N PHE A 314 2.19 -3.41 -17.21
CA PHE A 314 1.45 -2.52 -16.33
C PHE A 314 1.24 -1.15 -16.96
N SER A 315 2.29 -0.55 -17.53
CA SER A 315 2.20 0.77 -18.16
C SER A 315 1.22 0.77 -19.35
N ILE A 316 1.24 -0.30 -20.16
CA ILE A 316 0.34 -0.47 -21.30
C ILE A 316 -1.11 -0.69 -20.83
N PHE A 317 -1.34 -1.57 -19.85
CA PHE A 317 -2.69 -1.83 -19.31
C PHE A 317 -3.29 -0.59 -18.65
N PHE A 318 -2.47 0.15 -17.92
CA PHE A 318 -2.88 1.43 -17.35
C PHE A 318 -3.29 2.42 -18.44
N ALA A 319 -2.48 2.55 -19.50
CA ALA A 319 -2.78 3.41 -20.63
C ALA A 319 -4.10 3.02 -21.31
N MET A 320 -4.37 1.72 -21.45
CA MET A 320 -5.60 1.21 -22.05
C MET A 320 -6.84 1.46 -21.19
N ILE A 321 -6.73 1.37 -19.87
CA ILE A 321 -7.86 1.69 -18.98
C ILE A 321 -8.11 3.20 -18.92
N LEU A 322 -7.05 4.02 -18.90
CA LEU A 322 -7.21 5.47 -18.86
C LEU A 322 -7.80 6.01 -20.16
N ALA A 323 -7.36 5.46 -21.31
CA ALA A 323 -7.87 5.70 -22.66
C ALA A 323 -8.05 7.18 -23.07
N ASP A 324 -7.37 8.13 -22.41
CA ASP A 324 -7.51 9.57 -22.65
C ASP A 324 -6.17 10.30 -22.56
N ALA A 325 -5.85 11.08 -23.60
CA ALA A 325 -4.59 11.81 -23.69
C ALA A 325 -4.54 13.00 -22.72
N GLY A 326 -5.67 13.66 -22.47
CA GLY A 326 -5.77 14.79 -21.54
C GLY A 326 -5.44 14.37 -20.11
N TYR A 327 -5.98 13.22 -19.68
CA TYR A 327 -5.64 12.63 -18.38
C TYR A 327 -4.18 12.19 -18.30
N GLY A 328 -3.62 11.64 -19.38
CA GLY A 328 -2.19 11.31 -19.47
C GLY A 328 -1.29 12.54 -19.28
N ILE A 329 -1.66 13.68 -19.87
CA ILE A 329 -0.94 14.96 -19.70
C ILE A 329 -1.03 15.45 -18.26
N ILE A 330 -2.20 15.38 -17.62
CA ILE A 330 -2.38 15.76 -16.21
C ILE A 330 -1.45 14.92 -15.32
N LEU A 331 -1.37 13.60 -15.53
CA LEU A 331 -0.43 12.73 -14.80
C LEU A 331 1.02 13.15 -15.02
N GLY A 332 1.39 13.51 -16.25
CA GLY A 332 2.73 14.01 -16.57
C GLY A 332 3.05 15.30 -15.84
N LEU A 333 2.10 16.24 -15.79
CA LEU A 333 2.25 17.50 -15.07
C LEU A 333 2.37 17.29 -13.55
N MET A 334 1.55 16.42 -12.97
CA MET A 334 1.63 16.05 -11.54
C MET A 334 3.00 15.44 -11.19
N THR A 335 3.56 14.65 -12.11
CA THR A 335 4.89 14.05 -11.97
C THR A 335 5.98 15.11 -12.01
N LEU A 336 5.88 16.08 -12.93
CA LEU A 336 6.82 17.20 -13.05
C LEU A 336 6.80 18.11 -11.81
N LEU A 337 5.61 18.46 -11.30
CA LEU A 337 5.45 19.27 -10.09
C LEU A 337 6.03 18.56 -8.85
N SER A 338 5.90 17.23 -8.80
CA SER A 338 6.38 16.42 -7.68
C SER A 338 7.86 16.00 -7.81
N TRP A 339 8.54 16.38 -8.91
CA TRP A 339 9.87 15.87 -9.26
C TRP A 339 10.93 16.13 -8.18
N ARG A 340 10.93 17.33 -7.60
CA ARG A 340 11.88 17.71 -6.54
C ARG A 340 11.62 16.97 -5.23
N ARG A 341 10.35 16.75 -4.87
CA ARG A 341 9.96 16.04 -3.62
C ARG A 341 10.29 14.55 -3.70
N LEU A 342 9.96 13.91 -4.82
CA LEU A 342 10.25 12.50 -5.08
C LEU A 342 11.76 12.21 -5.20
N GLY A 343 12.59 13.24 -5.43
CA GLY A 343 14.04 13.07 -5.57
C GLY A 343 14.81 13.10 -4.25
N LYS A 344 14.26 13.73 -3.22
CA LYS A 344 14.91 13.82 -1.90
C LYS A 344 14.81 12.51 -1.12
N ASN A 345 13.72 11.78 -1.30
CA ASN A 345 13.52 10.50 -0.61
C ASN A 345 14.02 9.36 -1.51
N SER A 346 15.10 8.70 -1.11
CA SER A 346 15.65 7.52 -1.81
C SER A 346 14.59 6.43 -2.03
N SER A 347 13.68 6.24 -1.08
CA SER A 347 12.59 5.25 -1.13
C SER A 347 11.55 5.53 -2.22
N PHE A 348 11.37 6.78 -2.65
CA PHE A 348 10.36 7.15 -3.66
C PHE A 348 10.97 7.48 -5.03
N ALA A 349 12.28 7.33 -5.19
CA ALA A 349 12.96 7.64 -6.44
C ALA A 349 12.45 6.77 -7.62
N TRP A 350 12.08 5.51 -7.34
CA TRP A 350 11.54 4.58 -8.35
C TRP A 350 10.21 5.07 -8.95
N LEU A 351 9.39 5.77 -8.16
CA LEU A 351 8.07 6.25 -8.56
C LEU A 351 8.15 7.27 -9.70
N LYS A 352 9.26 8.00 -9.82
CA LYS A 352 9.47 8.95 -10.92
C LYS A 352 9.48 8.26 -12.28
N SER A 353 10.35 7.26 -12.43
CA SER A 353 10.50 6.51 -13.69
C SER A 353 9.18 5.83 -14.05
N PHE A 354 8.48 5.32 -13.04
CA PHE A 354 7.18 4.69 -13.20
C PHE A 354 6.10 5.65 -13.69
N LEU A 355 5.91 6.78 -13.02
CA LEU A 355 4.88 7.76 -13.40
C LEU A 355 5.15 8.39 -14.77
N VAL A 356 6.42 8.62 -15.12
CA VAL A 356 6.80 9.11 -16.46
C VAL A 356 6.43 8.09 -17.54
N SER A 357 6.75 6.81 -17.32
CA SER A 357 6.40 5.74 -18.25
C SER A 357 4.89 5.67 -18.45
N ILE A 358 4.12 5.60 -17.36
CA ILE A 358 2.66 5.51 -17.40
C ILE A 358 2.05 6.71 -18.12
N SER A 359 2.46 7.93 -17.76
CA SER A 359 1.99 9.14 -18.43
C SER A 359 2.31 9.12 -19.93
N GLY A 360 3.53 8.72 -20.31
CA GLY A 360 3.93 8.59 -21.71
C GLY A 360 3.07 7.60 -22.50
N PHE A 361 2.90 6.38 -21.98
CA PHE A 361 2.04 5.37 -22.62
C PHE A 361 0.57 5.81 -22.69
N SER A 362 0.05 6.44 -21.63
CA SER A 362 -1.32 6.99 -21.62
C SER A 362 -1.53 8.08 -22.67
N ILE A 363 -0.57 8.97 -22.86
CA ILE A 363 -0.64 10.01 -23.91
C ILE A 363 -0.63 9.35 -25.29
N ILE A 364 0.31 8.43 -25.54
CA ILE A 364 0.42 7.72 -26.82
C ILE A 364 -0.89 6.98 -27.14
N TYR A 365 -1.40 6.20 -26.18
CA TYR A 365 -2.62 5.42 -26.38
C TYR A 365 -3.87 6.30 -26.52
N GLY A 366 -3.99 7.36 -25.72
CA GLY A 366 -5.09 8.32 -25.83
C GLY A 366 -5.11 9.06 -27.16
N VAL A 367 -3.93 9.38 -27.73
CA VAL A 367 -3.80 9.96 -29.08
C VAL A 367 -4.21 8.95 -30.16
N LEU A 368 -3.83 7.68 -30.04
CA LEU A 368 -4.19 6.61 -30.99
C LEU A 368 -5.71 6.39 -31.06
N ILE A 369 -6.39 6.51 -29.92
CA ILE A 369 -7.84 6.46 -29.78
C ILE A 369 -8.51 7.76 -30.23
N GLY A 370 -7.81 8.89 -30.09
CA GLY A 370 -8.34 10.22 -30.36
C GLY A 370 -9.30 10.72 -29.28
N SER A 371 -9.04 10.43 -27.99
CA SER A 371 -9.81 10.98 -26.87
C SER A 371 -9.01 12.05 -26.12
N TYR A 372 -9.57 13.25 -26.03
CA TYR A 372 -9.02 14.38 -25.26
C TYR A 372 -10.11 14.90 -24.31
N TRP A 373 -10.04 14.56 -23.02
CA TRP A 373 -11.10 14.85 -22.03
C TRP A 373 -12.49 14.37 -22.47
N GLY A 374 -12.56 13.24 -23.18
CA GLY A 374 -13.80 12.72 -23.77
C GLY A 374 -14.35 13.50 -24.97
N VAL A 375 -13.56 14.39 -25.58
CA VAL A 375 -13.92 15.09 -26.82
C VAL A 375 -13.08 14.56 -27.98
N PRO A 376 -13.72 14.11 -29.08
CA PRO A 376 -12.99 13.69 -30.27
C PRO A 376 -12.38 14.90 -31.01
N PRO A 377 -11.21 14.77 -31.65
CA PRO A 377 -10.60 15.86 -32.41
C PRO A 377 -11.47 16.24 -33.62
N LYS A 378 -11.42 17.52 -34.02
CA LYS A 378 -12.15 18.01 -35.20
C LYS A 378 -11.71 17.27 -36.47
N PRO A 379 -12.65 16.85 -37.34
CA PRO A 379 -12.32 16.17 -38.59
C PRO A 379 -11.48 17.09 -39.49
N GLY A 380 -10.31 16.61 -39.93
CA GLY A 380 -9.36 17.36 -40.76
C GLY A 380 -8.14 17.96 -40.04
N SER A 381 -8.02 17.81 -38.72
CA SER A 381 -6.81 18.19 -37.96
C SER A 381 -5.71 17.12 -38.02
N PHE A 382 -4.43 17.50 -37.84
CA PHE A 382 -3.30 16.55 -37.71
C PHE A 382 -3.56 15.48 -36.63
N LEU A 383 -4.27 15.85 -35.56
CA LEU A 383 -4.69 14.95 -34.48
C LEU A 383 -5.78 13.94 -34.91
N SER A 384 -6.55 14.25 -35.96
CA SER A 384 -7.52 13.33 -36.57
C SER A 384 -6.85 12.34 -37.52
N ALA A 385 -5.70 12.68 -38.10
CA ALA A 385 -4.92 11.76 -38.94
C ALA A 385 -4.16 10.69 -38.11
N LEU A 386 -3.89 10.99 -36.84
CA LEU A 386 -3.27 10.07 -35.87
C LEU A 386 -4.28 9.14 -35.17
N LYS A 387 -5.58 9.32 -35.40
CA LYS A 387 -6.64 8.44 -34.87
C LYS A 387 -6.66 7.15 -35.71
N ILE A 388 -6.16 6.07 -35.13
CA ILE A 388 -6.07 4.75 -35.79
C ILE A 388 -7.14 3.80 -35.24
N ILE A 389 -7.57 3.98 -33.98
CA ILE A 389 -8.47 3.05 -33.29
C ILE A 389 -9.75 3.78 -32.88
N ASP A 390 -10.90 3.30 -33.35
CA ASP A 390 -12.20 3.83 -32.94
C ASP A 390 -12.75 3.07 -31.72
N ILE A 391 -12.91 3.75 -30.57
CA ILE A 391 -13.50 3.16 -29.35
C ILE A 391 -14.91 2.58 -29.60
N HIS A 392 -15.66 3.18 -30.53
CA HIS A 392 -17.01 2.75 -30.86
C HIS A 392 -17.06 1.43 -31.64
N ASN A 393 -15.94 0.98 -32.20
CA ASN A 393 -15.85 -0.35 -32.80
C ASN A 393 -15.54 -1.40 -31.72
N PHE A 394 -16.59 -1.79 -30.99
CA PHE A 394 -16.48 -2.73 -29.88
C PHE A 394 -15.84 -4.06 -30.26
N ASN A 395 -16.13 -4.58 -31.45
CA ASN A 395 -15.58 -5.84 -31.94
C ASN A 395 -14.06 -5.74 -32.14
N ALA A 396 -13.58 -4.67 -32.77
CA ALA A 396 -12.15 -4.46 -33.02
C ALA A 396 -11.38 -4.24 -31.70
N MET A 397 -11.95 -3.46 -30.78
CA MET A 397 -11.31 -3.18 -29.49
C MET A 397 -11.26 -4.42 -28.60
N MET A 398 -12.34 -5.20 -28.56
CA MET A 398 -12.40 -6.48 -27.87
C MET A 398 -11.37 -7.46 -28.41
N ALA A 399 -11.26 -7.59 -29.74
CA ALA A 399 -10.25 -8.42 -30.39
C ALA A 399 -8.82 -7.97 -30.06
N LEU A 400 -8.56 -6.66 -30.09
CA LEU A 400 -7.24 -6.09 -29.75
C LEU A 400 -6.84 -6.42 -28.31
N VAL A 401 -7.75 -6.22 -27.35
CA VAL A 401 -7.48 -6.47 -25.93
C VAL A 401 -7.28 -7.97 -25.65
N LEU A 402 -8.06 -8.84 -26.30
CA LEU A 402 -7.86 -10.29 -26.21
C LEU A 402 -6.52 -10.71 -26.82
N CYS A 403 -6.12 -10.15 -27.96
CA CYS A 403 -4.81 -10.40 -28.56
C CYS A 403 -3.67 -9.98 -27.62
N ILE A 404 -3.77 -8.82 -26.98
CA ILE A 404 -2.79 -8.37 -25.98
C ILE A 404 -2.75 -9.33 -24.78
N GLY A 405 -3.91 -9.77 -24.29
CA GLY A 405 -3.98 -10.74 -23.19
C GLY A 405 -3.36 -12.09 -23.53
N CYS A 406 -3.65 -12.62 -24.71
CA CYS A 406 -3.02 -13.83 -25.24
C CYS A 406 -1.50 -13.66 -25.35
N PHE A 407 -1.02 -12.53 -25.87
CA PHE A 407 0.42 -12.26 -25.99
C PHE A 407 1.09 -12.15 -24.62
N HIS A 408 0.43 -11.53 -23.65
CA HIS A 408 0.94 -11.40 -22.28
C HIS A 408 1.07 -12.76 -21.57
N ILE A 409 0.05 -13.62 -21.66
CA ILE A 409 0.09 -14.98 -21.08
C ILE A 409 1.08 -15.87 -21.85
N MET A 410 1.23 -15.68 -23.17
CA MET A 410 2.24 -16.38 -23.96
C MET A 410 3.66 -16.01 -23.51
N ILE A 411 3.93 -14.74 -23.21
CA ILE A 411 5.22 -14.32 -22.61
C ILE A 411 5.43 -15.01 -21.25
N ALA A 412 4.40 -15.05 -20.38
CA ALA A 412 4.50 -15.74 -19.09
C ALA A 412 4.85 -17.23 -19.26
N SER A 413 4.15 -17.91 -20.18
CA SER A 413 4.37 -19.32 -20.49
C SER A 413 5.75 -19.57 -21.11
N PHE A 414 6.25 -18.63 -21.92
CA PHE A 414 7.60 -18.66 -22.48
C PHE A 414 8.66 -18.57 -21.39
N MET A 415 8.49 -17.65 -20.44
CA MET A 415 9.42 -17.50 -19.30
C MET A 415 9.52 -18.78 -18.49
N ARG A 416 8.37 -19.42 -18.22
CA ARG A 416 8.32 -20.71 -17.53
C ARG A 416 9.05 -21.80 -18.32
N ALA A 417 8.82 -21.88 -19.64
CA ALA A 417 9.47 -22.88 -20.49
C ALA A 417 11.01 -22.72 -20.53
N TRP A 418 11.51 -21.49 -20.49
CA TRP A 418 12.94 -21.22 -20.62
C TRP A 418 13.74 -21.56 -19.35
N PHE A 419 13.16 -21.35 -18.16
CA PHE A 419 13.89 -21.42 -16.88
C PHE A 419 13.68 -22.70 -16.09
N VAL A 420 12.62 -23.46 -16.39
CA VAL A 420 12.43 -24.74 -15.69
C VAL A 420 13.45 -25.76 -16.19
N ASN A 421 14.28 -26.26 -15.27
CA ASN A 421 15.28 -27.31 -15.53
C ASN A 421 14.64 -28.65 -15.92
N ASN A 422 13.40 -28.88 -15.48
CA ASN A 422 12.68 -30.09 -15.75
C ASN A 422 12.10 -30.13 -17.17
N VAL A 423 12.52 -31.11 -17.97
CA VAL A 423 12.12 -31.26 -19.38
C VAL A 423 10.60 -31.43 -19.51
N TYR A 424 9.95 -32.15 -18.60
CA TYR A 424 8.52 -32.41 -18.67
C TYR A 424 7.71 -31.12 -18.50
N GLU A 425 8.04 -30.32 -17.49
CA GLU A 425 7.37 -29.06 -17.24
C GLU A 425 7.65 -28.01 -18.33
N ARG A 426 8.86 -28.00 -18.90
CA ARG A 426 9.16 -27.18 -20.08
C ARG A 426 8.28 -27.53 -21.28
N MET A 427 8.09 -28.83 -21.56
CA MET A 427 7.23 -29.27 -22.65
C MET A 427 5.76 -28.96 -22.38
N GLN A 428 5.29 -29.05 -21.14
CA GLN A 428 3.94 -28.65 -20.75
C GLN A 428 3.72 -27.14 -20.99
N ALA A 429 4.68 -26.29 -20.59
CA ALA A 429 4.60 -24.84 -20.81
C ALA A 429 4.61 -24.46 -22.30
N ILE A 430 5.41 -25.16 -23.12
CA ILE A 430 5.38 -25.02 -24.59
C ILE A 430 4.01 -25.46 -25.13
N GLY A 431 3.42 -26.52 -24.58
CA GLY A 431 2.06 -26.97 -24.94
C GLY A 431 1.01 -25.89 -24.75
N PHE A 432 1.04 -25.17 -23.62
CA PHE A 432 0.14 -24.03 -23.37
C PHE A 432 0.40 -22.85 -24.31
N MET A 433 1.66 -22.52 -24.60
CA MET A 433 1.98 -21.51 -25.62
C MET A 433 1.42 -21.88 -26.99
N LEU A 434 1.61 -23.13 -27.40
CA LEU A 434 1.11 -23.65 -28.66
C LEU A 434 -0.42 -23.57 -28.70
N LEU A 435 -1.09 -23.88 -27.58
CA LEU A 435 -2.53 -23.79 -27.47
C LEU A 435 -3.03 -22.35 -27.66
N ILE A 436 -2.40 -21.37 -27.02
CA ILE A 436 -2.75 -19.94 -27.21
C ILE A 436 -2.51 -19.52 -28.67
N MET A 437 -1.38 -19.93 -29.26
CA MET A 437 -1.07 -19.65 -30.66
C MET A 437 -2.11 -20.25 -31.61
N THR A 438 -2.54 -21.49 -31.36
CA THR A 438 -3.56 -22.17 -32.16
C THR A 438 -4.91 -21.44 -32.07
N ALA A 439 -5.29 -20.95 -30.89
CA ALA A 439 -6.52 -20.20 -30.69
C ALA A 439 -6.50 -18.88 -31.48
N LEU A 440 -5.38 -18.16 -31.48
CA LEU A 440 -5.20 -16.93 -32.27
C LEU A 440 -5.25 -17.22 -33.78
N LEU A 441 -4.52 -18.24 -34.27
CA LEU A 441 -4.52 -18.62 -35.68
C LEU A 441 -5.90 -19.09 -36.16
N PHE A 442 -6.62 -19.81 -35.33
CA PHE A 442 -8.00 -20.23 -35.61
C PHE A 442 -8.93 -19.02 -35.73
N SER A 443 -8.82 -18.06 -34.80
CA SER A 443 -9.60 -16.81 -34.85
C SER A 443 -9.33 -16.01 -36.12
N VAL A 444 -8.05 -15.84 -36.49
CA VAL A 444 -7.65 -15.15 -37.73
C VAL A 444 -8.12 -15.91 -38.98
N GLY A 445 -8.04 -17.25 -38.98
CA GLY A 445 -8.50 -18.09 -40.08
C GLY A 445 -10.00 -17.93 -40.37
N ILE A 446 -10.82 -17.76 -39.33
CA ILE A 446 -12.26 -17.45 -39.46
C ILE A 446 -12.46 -16.04 -40.04
N ILE A 447 -11.76 -15.04 -39.50
CA ILE A 447 -11.90 -13.64 -39.95
C ILE A 447 -11.52 -13.49 -41.43
N ILE A 448 -10.45 -14.15 -41.88
CA ILE A 448 -9.96 -14.10 -43.27
C ILE A 448 -10.71 -15.10 -44.17
N SER A 449 -11.60 -15.94 -43.62
CA SER A 449 -12.32 -17.00 -44.34
C SER A 449 -11.39 -17.97 -45.10
N ASN A 450 -10.19 -18.24 -44.57
CA ASN A 450 -9.21 -19.10 -45.22
C ASN A 450 -9.24 -20.52 -44.64
N SER A 451 -9.77 -21.47 -45.43
CA SER A 451 -9.95 -22.86 -45.02
C SER A 451 -8.65 -23.65 -44.78
N LEU A 452 -7.51 -23.18 -45.31
CA LEU A 452 -6.21 -23.83 -45.08
C LEU A 452 -5.68 -23.53 -43.67
N ILE A 453 -5.76 -22.27 -43.25
CA ILE A 453 -5.31 -21.81 -41.92
C ILE A 453 -6.14 -22.47 -40.83
N THR A 454 -7.46 -22.56 -41.02
CA THR A 454 -8.37 -23.19 -40.05
C THR A 454 -8.07 -24.68 -39.87
N ARG A 455 -7.84 -25.43 -40.95
CA ARG A 455 -7.49 -26.86 -40.88
C ARG A 455 -6.13 -27.09 -40.21
N PHE A 456 -5.14 -26.27 -40.55
CA PHE A 456 -3.83 -26.33 -39.91
C PHE A 456 -3.93 -26.05 -38.40
N SER A 457 -4.73 -25.06 -38.01
CA SER A 457 -4.95 -24.69 -36.61
C SER A 457 -5.60 -25.81 -35.80
N ILE A 458 -6.55 -26.55 -36.37
CA ILE A 458 -7.18 -27.70 -35.71
C ILE A 458 -6.17 -28.83 -35.47
N GLY A 459 -5.31 -29.12 -36.46
CA GLY A 459 -4.25 -30.11 -36.31
C GLY A 459 -3.24 -29.72 -35.23
N LEU A 460 -2.83 -28.45 -35.20
CA LEU A 460 -1.91 -27.92 -34.20
C LEU A 460 -2.55 -27.85 -32.80
N PHE A 461 -3.86 -27.59 -32.71
CA PHE A 461 -4.61 -27.65 -31.45
C PHE A 461 -4.58 -29.06 -30.85
N ALA A 462 -4.84 -30.09 -31.66
CA ALA A 462 -4.75 -31.48 -31.21
C ALA A 462 -3.35 -31.83 -30.68
N ILE A 463 -2.29 -31.36 -31.36
CA ILE A 463 -0.90 -31.53 -30.91
C ILE A 463 -0.66 -30.83 -29.57
N SER A 464 -1.15 -29.59 -29.41
CA SER A 464 -1.01 -28.83 -28.16
C SER A 464 -1.68 -29.54 -26.97
N LEU A 465 -2.89 -30.08 -27.19
CA LEU A 465 -3.64 -30.80 -26.18
C LEU A 465 -2.93 -32.10 -25.77
N LEU A 466 -2.41 -32.83 -26.76
CA LEU A 466 -1.63 -34.04 -26.52
C LEU A 466 -0.36 -33.72 -25.73
N MET A 467 0.37 -32.65 -26.06
CA MET A 467 1.56 -32.25 -25.31
C MET A 467 1.23 -31.90 -23.85
N ILE A 468 0.16 -31.14 -23.60
CA ILE A 468 -0.26 -30.82 -22.24
C ILE A 468 -0.61 -32.10 -21.47
N MET A 469 -1.36 -33.01 -22.08
CA MET A 469 -1.80 -34.25 -21.45
C MET A 469 -0.65 -35.22 -21.14
N PHE A 470 0.33 -35.35 -22.03
CA PHE A 470 1.43 -36.31 -21.86
C PHE A 470 2.55 -35.82 -20.94
N PHE A 471 2.78 -34.50 -20.87
CA PHE A 471 3.91 -33.92 -20.15
C PHE A 471 3.53 -33.28 -18.80
N ALA A 472 2.27 -33.40 -18.38
CA ALA A 472 1.76 -32.94 -17.08
C ALA A 472 2.39 -33.63 -15.84
N SER A 473 2.97 -34.83 -16.00
CA SER A 473 3.49 -35.62 -14.86
C SER A 473 4.99 -35.91 -14.99
N ASN A 474 5.69 -35.73 -13.87
CA ASN A 474 7.14 -35.89 -13.72
C ASN A 474 7.57 -37.35 -13.44
N GLU A 475 6.62 -38.28 -13.32
CA GLU A 475 6.92 -39.67 -12.96
C GLU A 475 7.41 -40.48 -14.17
N ARG A 476 8.58 -41.13 -14.07
CA ARG A 476 9.13 -41.97 -15.15
C ARG A 476 8.20 -43.16 -15.44
N VAL A 477 7.91 -43.41 -16.73
CA VAL A 477 7.07 -44.53 -17.16
C VAL A 477 7.88 -45.83 -17.04
N THR A 478 7.68 -46.54 -15.93
CA THR A 478 8.31 -47.86 -15.71
C THR A 478 7.30 -49.00 -15.73
N ASN A 479 5.99 -48.75 -15.60
CA ASN A 479 4.94 -49.77 -15.58
C ASN A 479 3.60 -49.29 -16.18
N GLY A 480 2.75 -50.24 -16.59
CA GLY A 480 1.40 -49.95 -17.13
C GLY A 480 0.45 -49.23 -16.14
N ARG A 481 0.67 -49.39 -14.83
CA ARG A 481 -0.04 -48.62 -13.78
C ARG A 481 0.42 -47.14 -13.73
N THR A 482 1.71 -46.88 -13.90
CA THR A 482 2.27 -45.53 -13.97
C THR A 482 1.81 -44.79 -15.24
N PHE A 483 1.56 -45.53 -16.33
CA PHE A 483 0.94 -44.98 -17.54
C PHE A 483 -0.53 -44.55 -17.30
N LEU A 484 -1.32 -45.37 -16.60
CA LEU A 484 -2.69 -45.01 -16.21
C LEU A 484 -2.73 -43.80 -15.25
N LEU A 485 -1.84 -43.78 -14.25
CA LEU A 485 -1.71 -42.63 -13.34
C LEU A 485 -1.28 -41.36 -14.09
N ARG A 486 -0.39 -41.47 -15.07
CA ARG A 486 0.00 -40.33 -15.93
C ARG A 486 -1.17 -39.81 -16.76
N ILE A 487 -2.03 -40.66 -17.32
CA ILE A 487 -3.25 -40.22 -18.02
C ILE A 487 -4.18 -39.49 -17.05
N PHE A 488 -4.35 -40.01 -15.82
CA PHE A 488 -5.15 -39.36 -14.79
C PHE A 488 -4.57 -37.97 -14.42
N HIS A 489 -3.26 -37.87 -14.21
CA HIS A 489 -2.58 -36.59 -13.98
C HIS A 489 -2.64 -35.66 -15.20
N GLY A 490 -2.56 -36.18 -16.42
CA GLY A 490 -2.79 -35.43 -17.65
C GLY A 490 -4.19 -34.85 -17.71
N LEU A 491 -5.20 -35.63 -17.31
CA LEU A 491 -6.58 -35.18 -17.20
C LEU A 491 -6.73 -34.09 -16.11
N THR A 492 -5.99 -34.18 -15.01
CA THR A 492 -5.94 -33.09 -14.02
C THR A 492 -5.30 -31.83 -14.58
N ALA A 493 -4.25 -31.91 -15.41
CA ALA A 493 -3.68 -30.73 -16.06
C ALA A 493 -4.63 -30.09 -17.09
N LEU A 494 -5.52 -30.87 -17.71
CA LEU A 494 -6.59 -30.32 -18.56
C LEU A 494 -7.58 -29.45 -17.77
N THR A 495 -7.66 -29.60 -16.43
CA THR A 495 -8.47 -28.70 -15.59
C THR A 495 -7.93 -27.27 -15.55
N GLU A 496 -6.68 -27.05 -15.96
CA GLU A 496 -6.11 -25.71 -16.11
C GLU A 496 -6.63 -24.99 -17.37
N LEU A 497 -7.21 -25.71 -18.36
CA LEU A 497 -7.70 -25.11 -19.61
C LEU A 497 -8.90 -24.16 -19.41
N PRO A 498 -9.97 -24.52 -18.67
CA PRO A 498 -11.03 -23.57 -18.33
C PRO A 498 -10.48 -22.35 -17.60
N SER A 499 -9.44 -22.54 -16.77
CA SER A 499 -8.82 -21.43 -16.06
C SER A 499 -8.04 -20.51 -17.01
N LEU A 500 -7.29 -21.06 -17.97
CA LEU A 500 -6.60 -20.27 -19.00
C LEU A 500 -7.59 -19.44 -19.81
N PHE A 501 -8.73 -20.03 -20.18
CA PHE A 501 -9.79 -19.33 -20.90
C PHE A 501 -10.38 -18.17 -20.05
N GLY A 502 -10.62 -18.42 -18.76
CA GLY A 502 -11.06 -17.39 -17.82
C GLY A 502 -10.03 -16.26 -17.65
N ASP A 503 -8.74 -16.61 -17.58
CA ASP A 503 -7.64 -15.65 -17.45
C ASP A 503 -7.53 -14.76 -18.70
N ILE A 504 -7.65 -15.34 -19.92
CA ILE A 504 -7.68 -14.58 -21.18
C ILE A 504 -8.90 -13.66 -21.24
N LEU A 505 -10.09 -14.15 -20.89
CA LEU A 505 -11.31 -13.35 -20.88
C LEU A 505 -11.28 -12.22 -19.85
N SER A 506 -10.52 -12.37 -18.74
CA SER A 506 -10.35 -11.32 -17.73
C SER A 506 -9.77 -10.02 -18.33
N TYR A 507 -9.01 -10.10 -19.43
CA TYR A 507 -8.46 -8.93 -20.13
C TYR A 507 -9.53 -8.04 -20.74
N LEU A 508 -10.73 -8.56 -21.06
CA LEU A 508 -11.87 -7.75 -21.53
C LEU A 508 -12.20 -6.59 -20.59
N ARG A 509 -11.81 -6.71 -19.32
CA ARG A 509 -11.92 -5.64 -18.34
C ARG A 509 -11.20 -4.36 -18.74
N LEU A 510 -10.03 -4.46 -19.39
CA LEU A 510 -9.28 -3.31 -19.90
C LEU A 510 -10.14 -2.46 -20.83
N PHE A 511 -10.82 -3.13 -21.75
CA PHE A 511 -11.75 -2.51 -22.68
C PHE A 511 -12.99 -1.96 -21.97
N ALA A 512 -13.65 -2.75 -21.12
CA ALA A 512 -14.87 -2.34 -20.43
C ALA A 512 -14.68 -1.08 -19.58
N LEU A 513 -13.55 -0.99 -18.86
CA LEU A 513 -13.24 0.17 -18.02
C LEU A 513 -12.84 1.40 -18.84
N GLY A 514 -12.04 1.23 -19.91
CA GLY A 514 -11.71 2.33 -20.81
C GLY A 514 -12.95 2.92 -21.49
N LEU A 515 -13.86 2.05 -21.94
CA LEU A 515 -15.14 2.46 -22.53
C LEU A 515 -16.03 3.18 -21.50
N ALA A 516 -16.11 2.68 -20.27
CA ALA A 516 -16.88 3.31 -19.20
C ALA A 516 -16.33 4.71 -18.87
N GLY A 517 -15.01 4.86 -18.77
CA GLY A 517 -14.35 6.15 -18.54
C GLY A 517 -14.59 7.15 -19.67
N ALA A 518 -14.48 6.71 -20.93
CA ALA A 518 -14.76 7.54 -22.10
C ALA A 518 -16.26 7.96 -22.15
N SER A 519 -17.16 7.04 -21.84
CA SER A 519 -18.60 7.31 -21.81
C SER A 519 -18.97 8.29 -20.69
N LEU A 520 -18.36 8.15 -19.50
CA LEU A 520 -18.58 9.05 -18.37
C LEU A 520 -18.03 10.46 -18.65
N ALA A 521 -16.87 10.57 -19.31
CA ALA A 521 -16.36 11.86 -19.76
C ALA A 521 -17.34 12.55 -20.72
N LEU A 522 -17.88 11.80 -21.70
CA LEU A 522 -18.86 12.31 -22.64
C LEU A 522 -20.16 12.76 -21.96
N THR A 523 -20.67 12.00 -20.98
CA THR A 523 -21.89 12.39 -20.25
C THR A 523 -21.68 13.64 -19.40
N PHE A 524 -20.54 13.80 -18.74
CA PHE A 524 -20.23 15.05 -18.04
C PHE A 524 -20.08 16.24 -18.98
N ASN A 525 -19.48 16.04 -20.15
CA ASN A 525 -19.35 17.09 -21.16
C ASN A 525 -20.72 17.53 -21.71
N THR A 526 -21.60 16.57 -22.03
CA THR A 526 -22.95 16.90 -22.53
C THR A 526 -23.81 17.55 -21.45
N MET A 527 -23.72 17.11 -20.18
CA MET A 527 -24.38 17.75 -19.06
C MET A 527 -23.90 19.20 -18.87
N ALA A 528 -22.59 19.44 -18.93
CA ALA A 528 -22.03 20.79 -18.84
C ALA A 528 -22.47 21.67 -20.01
N GLN A 529 -22.50 21.15 -21.24
CA GLN A 529 -22.94 21.89 -22.42
C GLN A 529 -24.41 22.30 -22.33
N ASN A 530 -25.29 21.42 -21.82
CA ASN A 530 -26.70 21.74 -21.62
C ASN A 530 -26.89 22.83 -20.55
N ILE A 531 -26.11 22.79 -19.46
CA ILE A 531 -26.15 23.80 -18.40
C ILE A 531 -25.55 25.14 -18.87
N ALA A 532 -24.57 25.10 -19.77
CA ALA A 532 -23.91 26.30 -20.29
C ALA A 532 -24.86 27.24 -21.02
N GLN A 533 -26.00 26.74 -21.52
CA GLN A 533 -27.07 27.55 -22.10
C GLN A 533 -27.74 28.47 -21.06
N TYR A 534 -27.75 28.08 -19.79
CA TYR A 534 -28.38 28.83 -18.69
C TYR A 534 -27.36 29.60 -17.84
N SER A 535 -26.24 28.96 -17.48
CA SER A 535 -25.18 29.58 -16.67
C SER A 535 -23.82 28.97 -16.97
N TRP A 536 -22.91 29.77 -17.51
CA TRP A 536 -21.54 29.36 -17.80
C TRP A 536 -20.75 29.00 -16.54
N VAL A 537 -21.02 29.67 -15.41
CA VAL A 537 -20.35 29.40 -14.12
C VAL A 537 -20.71 28.02 -13.61
N LEU A 538 -22.01 27.68 -13.61
CA LEU A 538 -22.47 26.37 -13.15
C LEU A 538 -21.96 25.25 -14.08
N ALA A 539 -21.96 25.48 -15.39
CA ALA A 539 -21.40 24.55 -16.36
C ALA A 539 -19.90 24.28 -16.12
N PHE A 540 -19.12 25.31 -15.80
CA PHE A 540 -17.70 25.16 -15.49
C PHE A 540 -17.48 24.31 -14.22
N ILE A 541 -18.28 24.54 -13.16
CA ILE A 541 -18.19 23.76 -11.92
C ILE A 541 -18.52 22.29 -12.18
N VAL A 542 -19.60 22.01 -12.93
CA VAL A 542 -20.00 20.64 -13.27
C VAL A 542 -18.93 19.96 -14.13
N LEU A 543 -18.35 20.66 -15.09
CA LEU A 543 -17.27 20.12 -15.92
C LEU A 543 -16.01 19.82 -15.11
N LEU A 544 -15.57 20.77 -14.25
CA LEU A 544 -14.41 20.58 -13.39
C LEU A 544 -14.60 19.37 -12.46
N LEU A 545 -15.74 19.30 -11.77
CA LEU A 545 -16.04 18.23 -10.83
C LEU A 545 -16.18 16.89 -11.55
N GLY A 546 -16.95 16.83 -12.64
CA GLY A 546 -17.17 15.63 -13.42
C GLY A 546 -15.87 15.07 -14.01
N GLN A 547 -15.04 15.93 -14.61
CA GLN A 547 -13.76 15.53 -15.18
C GLN A 547 -12.76 15.10 -14.10
N THR A 548 -12.73 15.77 -12.94
CA THR A 548 -11.88 15.37 -11.81
C THR A 548 -12.30 14.02 -11.23
N LEU A 549 -13.62 13.80 -11.09
CA LEU A 549 -14.17 12.54 -10.60
C LEU A 549 -13.88 11.40 -11.59
N ASN A 550 -14.12 11.62 -12.88
CA ASN A 550 -13.83 10.62 -13.91
C ASN A 550 -12.34 10.26 -13.92
N PHE A 551 -11.46 11.27 -13.88
CA PHE A 551 -10.02 11.06 -13.78
C PHE A 551 -9.65 10.21 -12.55
N LEU A 552 -10.20 10.50 -11.37
CA LEU A 552 -9.93 9.74 -10.15
C LEU A 552 -10.41 8.29 -10.24
N LEU A 553 -11.62 8.07 -10.79
CA LEU A 553 -12.17 6.73 -10.99
C LEU A 553 -11.34 5.92 -11.99
N CYS A 554 -10.96 6.52 -13.12
CA CYS A 554 -10.11 5.88 -14.12
C CYS A 554 -8.72 5.58 -13.54
N LEU A 555 -8.12 6.50 -12.78
CA LEU A 555 -6.82 6.30 -12.13
C LEU A 555 -6.87 5.12 -11.15
N LEU A 556 -7.85 5.10 -10.23
CA LEU A 556 -8.00 4.03 -9.26
C LEU A 556 -8.26 2.69 -9.96
N SER A 557 -9.12 2.70 -10.97
CA SER A 557 -9.46 1.51 -11.76
C SER A 557 -8.26 0.98 -12.54
N ALA A 558 -7.45 1.86 -13.13
CA ALA A 558 -6.26 1.52 -13.87
C ALA A 558 -5.20 0.86 -12.97
N VAL A 559 -4.98 1.42 -11.78
CA VAL A 559 -4.07 0.83 -10.79
C VAL A 559 -4.59 -0.55 -10.35
N ILE A 560 -5.79 -0.65 -9.80
CA ILE A 560 -6.29 -1.92 -9.23
C ILE A 560 -6.33 -3.04 -10.29
N HIS A 561 -6.85 -2.75 -11.48
CA HIS A 561 -7.03 -3.78 -12.49
C HIS A 561 -5.77 -4.08 -13.30
N GLY A 562 -4.92 -3.07 -13.55
CA GLY A 562 -3.59 -3.30 -14.12
C GLY A 562 -2.72 -4.13 -13.19
N LEU A 563 -2.85 -3.93 -11.87
CA LEU A 563 -2.17 -4.75 -10.86
C LEU A 563 -2.73 -6.17 -10.83
N ARG A 564 -4.06 -6.33 -10.87
CA ARG A 564 -4.71 -7.65 -10.91
C ARG A 564 -4.21 -8.50 -12.07
N LEU A 565 -4.21 -7.96 -13.29
CA LEU A 565 -3.78 -8.65 -14.52
C LEU A 565 -2.33 -9.13 -14.45
N ASN A 566 -1.46 -8.37 -13.78
CA ASN A 566 -0.10 -8.82 -13.56
C ASN A 566 -0.04 -9.88 -12.45
N TYR A 567 -0.65 -9.63 -11.30
CA TYR A 567 -0.55 -10.53 -10.15
C TYR A 567 -1.25 -11.89 -10.34
N ILE A 568 -2.52 -11.91 -10.74
CA ILE A 568 -3.30 -13.14 -10.81
C ILE A 568 -3.05 -13.85 -12.13
N GLU A 569 -3.11 -13.13 -13.24
CA GLU A 569 -3.01 -13.73 -14.56
C GLU A 569 -1.54 -13.95 -14.97
N PHE A 570 -0.60 -13.02 -14.79
CA PHE A 570 0.78 -13.24 -15.26
C PHE A 570 1.64 -14.09 -14.32
N PHE A 571 1.67 -13.83 -13.00
CA PHE A 571 2.52 -14.61 -12.09
C PHE A 571 2.14 -16.09 -12.09
N LYS A 572 0.85 -16.42 -12.11
CA LYS A 572 0.36 -17.80 -12.14
C LYS A 572 0.92 -18.62 -13.31
N TRP A 573 1.06 -18.02 -14.48
CA TRP A 573 1.57 -18.71 -15.67
C TRP A 573 3.10 -18.58 -15.82
N SER A 574 3.74 -17.64 -15.11
CA SER A 574 5.18 -17.38 -15.19
C SER A 574 6.00 -18.03 -14.07
N ILE A 575 5.52 -18.03 -12.83
CA ILE A 575 6.26 -18.40 -11.62
C ILE A 575 5.46 -19.45 -10.86
N LYS A 576 6.12 -20.56 -10.52
CA LYS A 576 5.52 -21.68 -9.78
C LYS A 576 5.92 -21.70 -8.30
N GLU A 577 7.11 -21.18 -8.00
CA GLU A 577 7.71 -21.23 -6.68
C GLU A 577 7.95 -19.83 -6.13
N ASP A 578 7.53 -19.64 -4.89
CA ASP A 578 7.70 -18.40 -4.16
C ASP A 578 9.12 -18.35 -3.60
N GLY A 579 9.84 -17.28 -3.93
CA GLY A 579 11.13 -16.97 -3.32
C GLY A 579 10.96 -16.17 -2.04
N TYR A 580 12.06 -16.05 -1.29
CA TYR A 580 12.17 -15.09 -0.21
C TYR A 580 13.28 -14.09 -0.52
N ASN A 581 13.08 -12.84 -0.10
CA ASN A 581 13.99 -11.74 -0.42
C ASN A 581 15.30 -11.87 0.37
N TYR A 582 16.41 -11.51 -0.28
CA TYR A 582 17.71 -11.43 0.35
C TYR A 582 17.74 -10.34 1.42
N GLN A 583 17.92 -10.77 2.68
CA GLN A 583 18.08 -9.88 3.83
C GLN A 583 19.51 -9.99 4.37
N PRO A 584 20.41 -9.07 4.03
CA PRO A 584 21.78 -9.09 4.55
C PRO A 584 21.80 -8.79 6.04
N PHE A 585 22.67 -9.47 6.77
CA PHE A 585 23.00 -9.13 8.15
C PHE A 585 23.89 -7.89 8.16
N LYS A 586 23.27 -6.70 8.21
CA LYS A 586 23.93 -5.39 8.20
C LYS A 586 23.43 -4.55 9.39
N LYS A 587 24.29 -3.67 9.93
CA LYS A 587 23.87 -2.61 10.86
C LYS A 587 22.87 -1.65 10.20
N GLU A 588 21.81 -1.29 10.91
CA GLU A 588 20.89 -0.23 10.49
C GLU A 588 21.56 1.14 10.65
N GLU A 589 21.91 1.79 9.54
CA GLU A 589 22.32 3.19 9.57
C GLU A 589 21.07 4.06 9.80
N THR A 590 21.03 4.84 10.88
CA THR A 590 20.00 5.87 11.04
C THR A 590 20.17 6.91 9.94
N PRO A 591 19.20 7.09 9.02
CA PRO A 591 19.32 8.15 8.03
C PRO A 591 19.36 9.50 8.76
N HIS A 592 20.40 10.27 8.47
CA HIS A 592 20.40 11.71 8.74
C HIS A 592 19.35 12.33 7.80
N GLU A 593 18.13 12.57 8.30
CA GLU A 593 17.08 13.32 7.56
C GLU A 593 17.57 14.72 7.17
#